data_AF-A0A4Q2ZRL4-F1
#
_entry.id   AF-A0A4Q2ZRL4-F1
#
_cell.length_a   1.000
_cell.length_b   1.000
_cell.length_c   1.000
_cell.angle_alpha   90.00
_cell.angle_beta   90.00
_cell.angle_gamma   90.00
#
_symmetry.space_group_name_H-M   'P 1'
#
loop_
_entity.id
_entity.type
_entity.pdbx_description
1 polymer ?
#
loop_
_entity_poly.entity_id
_entity_poly.type
_entity_poly.pdbx_seq_one_letter_code
_entity_poly.pdbx_strand_id
1 'polypeptide(L)'
;MKNQSTVNSTAASAAVPVNNQALLALSFIEGCSVMVAELAGGKMLAPYYGTSLYVWASTLAITLGGLTLGYYLGGEWSKKDLAARRKKLFRTIAVASALVVIMPVWANFIMERTLDMNFLTGLVMSQLMFLFPPILGMGIVSPLLISLLGENNNSGKAAGLVYAVSTLGGVIATLLTGFFLVPVLGIAIPCVVIGSLLFLLNIFILRPGKKIVAAGLLLLLLPSLYFVKTSREEVDGKYKILYHTEGMMGQVKVMDFTYTVANKQYESRTMLVNNNWQTWVDRGNFDFSFLYYTRFTKAVISTMPAGSRALLIGLGGGTVAKQLEHNNVDYDVVEIDGRLPMLAEKYFGLKHAVENTVIDDGRHYINVCKKKYDLIIIDALLGDKVPSHLLSVESFTKLKTLLNPDGKVFVEFDGIPDGSEGIAQKALANTVKKAGYYYRTYTILPGTFKYDIMYVLTLNNNTSYDSAQTVADSYFPIAQSLKKFEMPLNSDVETVITDDNPSLDYFLRERKLAFREAEMNEHLQDFTDEGVPMFR
;
A
#
# COMPACT_ATOMS: atom_id res chain seq x y z
N MET A 1 47.38 -67.95 19.72
CA MET A 1 46.55 -67.86 18.48
C MET A 1 45.19 -67.33 18.89
N LYS A 2 44.96 -66.01 18.82
CA LYS A 2 44.12 -65.33 17.81
C LYS A 2 42.82 -66.10 17.47
N ASN A 3 41.67 -65.64 17.98
CA ASN A 3 40.76 -64.85 17.15
C ASN A 3 39.66 -64.16 17.97
N GLN A 4 39.63 -62.83 17.82
CA GLN A 4 38.55 -61.93 18.20
C GLN A 4 37.39 -62.09 17.22
N SER A 5 36.15 -62.10 17.73
CA SER A 5 34.97 -61.66 16.99
C SER A 5 34.13 -60.76 17.89
N THR A 6 34.65 -59.57 18.14
CA THR A 6 33.87 -58.44 18.68
C THR A 6 32.83 -58.04 17.64
N VAL A 7 31.58 -58.43 17.88
CA VAL A 7 30.40 -57.89 17.20
C VAL A 7 30.25 -56.44 17.63
N ASN A 8 30.72 -55.51 16.80
CA ASN A 8 30.36 -54.10 16.93
C ASN A 8 28.90 -53.93 16.46
N SER A 9 27.95 -54.06 17.39
CA SER A 9 26.61 -53.51 17.19
C SER A 9 26.71 -52.00 17.30
N THR A 10 26.86 -51.33 16.16
CA THR A 10 26.59 -49.90 16.06
C THR A 10 25.14 -49.66 16.46
N ALA A 11 24.94 -49.13 17.66
CA ALA A 11 23.66 -48.64 18.13
C ALA A 11 23.18 -47.54 17.17
N ALA A 12 22.34 -47.92 16.20
CA ALA A 12 21.53 -46.97 15.47
C ALA A 12 20.66 -46.26 16.50
N SER A 13 20.96 -44.99 16.78
CA SER A 13 20.16 -44.10 17.60
C SER A 13 18.71 -44.14 17.10
N ALA A 14 17.86 -44.92 17.76
CA ALA A 14 16.44 -45.01 17.46
C ALA A 14 15.82 -43.62 17.66
N ALA A 15 15.47 -42.96 16.55
CA ALA A 15 14.84 -41.65 16.60
C ALA A 15 13.48 -41.77 17.28
N VAL A 16 13.30 -41.09 18.41
CA VAL A 16 12.03 -41.00 19.15
C VAL A 16 10.86 -40.74 18.17
N PRO A 17 9.74 -41.47 18.26
CA PRO A 17 8.58 -41.22 17.41
C PRO A 17 8.03 -39.82 17.70
N VAL A 18 7.85 -39.03 16.65
CA VAL A 18 7.29 -37.67 16.75
C VAL A 18 5.77 -37.79 16.88
N ASN A 19 5.19 -37.14 17.88
CA ASN A 19 3.74 -37.14 18.13
C ASN A 19 2.97 -36.48 16.96
N ASN A 20 1.90 -37.13 16.49
CA ASN A 20 1.02 -36.61 15.43
C ASN A 20 0.47 -35.20 15.76
N GLN A 21 0.12 -34.93 17.02
CA GLN A 21 -0.34 -33.59 17.44
C GLN A 21 0.75 -32.53 17.26
N ALA A 22 2.03 -32.90 17.46
CA ALA A 22 3.14 -31.99 17.26
C ALA A 22 3.36 -31.69 15.75
N LEU A 23 3.20 -32.69 14.88
CA LEU A 23 3.23 -32.48 13.43
C LEU A 23 2.08 -31.57 12.95
N LEU A 24 0.89 -31.70 13.54
CA LEU A 24 -0.23 -30.81 13.25
C LEU A 24 -0.02 -29.40 13.78
N ALA A 25 0.62 -29.22 14.95
CA ALA A 25 1.02 -27.91 15.44
C ALA A 25 2.03 -27.23 14.50
N LEU A 26 2.98 -27.99 13.93
CA LEU A 26 3.87 -27.48 12.88
C LEU A 26 3.07 -27.07 11.64
N SER A 27 2.11 -27.89 11.21
CA SER A 27 1.24 -27.58 10.08
C SER A 27 0.45 -26.28 10.29
N PHE A 28 -0.07 -26.06 11.51
CA PHE A 28 -0.83 -24.86 11.84
C PHE A 28 0.03 -23.59 11.72
N ILE A 29 1.22 -23.60 12.34
CA ILE A 29 2.12 -22.44 12.32
C ILE A 29 2.78 -22.25 10.95
N GLU A 30 3.00 -23.32 10.20
CA GLU A 30 3.42 -23.23 8.80
C GLU A 30 2.36 -22.50 7.96
N GLY A 31 1.09 -22.88 8.08
CA GLY A 31 -0.02 -22.17 7.41
C GLY A 31 -0.13 -20.70 7.83
N CYS A 32 0.07 -20.40 9.12
CA CYS A 32 0.18 -19.01 9.59
C CYS A 32 1.35 -18.28 8.90
N SER A 33 2.49 -18.93 8.76
CA SER A 33 3.70 -18.33 8.20
C SER A 33 3.56 -18.04 6.70
N VAL A 34 2.90 -18.93 5.93
CA VAL A 34 2.59 -18.71 4.51
C VAL A 34 1.77 -17.43 4.35
N MET A 35 0.67 -17.31 5.10
CA MET A 35 -0.23 -16.17 4.96
C MET A 35 0.38 -14.85 5.46
N VAL A 36 1.19 -14.89 6.53
CA VAL A 36 1.93 -13.71 7.00
C VAL A 36 2.95 -13.28 5.95
N ALA A 37 3.73 -14.22 5.39
CA ALA A 37 4.75 -13.92 4.39
C ALA A 37 4.13 -13.37 3.09
N GLU A 38 3.01 -13.93 2.63
CA GLU A 38 2.27 -13.42 1.46
C GLU A 38 1.73 -12.01 1.69
N LEU A 39 1.00 -11.79 2.79
CA LEU A 39 0.39 -10.50 3.11
C LEU A 39 1.46 -9.42 3.34
N ALA A 40 2.50 -9.74 4.11
CA ALA A 40 3.61 -8.82 4.38
C ALA A 40 4.43 -8.57 3.11
N GLY A 41 4.70 -9.60 2.31
CA GLY A 41 5.45 -9.46 1.07
C GLY A 41 4.77 -8.53 0.06
N GLY A 42 3.44 -8.63 -0.09
CA GLY A 42 2.67 -7.67 -0.90
C GLY A 42 2.73 -6.24 -0.37
N LYS A 43 2.74 -6.07 0.97
CA LYS A 43 2.82 -4.75 1.62
C LYS A 43 4.23 -4.16 1.62
N MET A 44 5.29 -4.97 1.66
CA MET A 44 6.69 -4.51 1.54
C MET A 44 6.97 -3.84 0.19
N LEU A 45 6.23 -4.21 -0.85
CA LEU A 45 6.34 -3.60 -2.18
C LEU A 45 5.69 -2.21 -2.25
N ALA A 46 4.74 -1.90 -1.35
CA ALA A 46 3.96 -0.66 -1.39
C ALA A 46 4.80 0.62 -1.48
N PRO A 47 5.90 0.79 -0.73
CA PRO A 47 6.72 2.00 -0.77
C PRO A 47 7.61 2.13 -2.02
N TYR A 48 7.78 1.05 -2.80
CA TYR A 48 8.64 1.00 -4.00
C TYR A 48 7.81 0.95 -5.29
N TYR A 49 6.83 0.05 -5.35
CA TYR A 49 6.02 -0.26 -6.52
C TYR A 49 4.53 0.10 -6.35
N GLY A 50 4.15 0.71 -5.22
CA GLY A 50 2.75 1.06 -4.93
C GLY A 50 1.88 -0.14 -4.55
N THR A 51 0.57 0.07 -4.49
CA THR A 51 -0.40 -0.95 -4.04
C THR A 51 -1.34 -1.42 -5.15
N SER A 52 -0.92 -1.30 -6.41
CA SER A 52 -1.75 -1.54 -7.60
C SER A 52 -2.22 -3.00 -7.73
N LEU A 53 -3.15 -3.24 -8.66
CA LEU A 53 -3.59 -4.59 -9.00
C LEU A 53 -2.43 -5.47 -9.46
N TYR A 54 -1.44 -4.89 -10.16
CA TYR A 54 -0.24 -5.61 -10.61
C TYR A 54 0.54 -6.20 -9.44
N VAL A 55 0.74 -5.41 -8.38
CA VAL A 55 1.47 -5.83 -7.17
C VAL A 55 0.76 -6.97 -6.46
N TRP A 56 -0.57 -6.90 -6.31
CA TRP A 56 -1.34 -7.96 -5.67
C TRP A 56 -1.44 -9.22 -6.53
N ALA A 57 -1.68 -9.07 -7.84
CA ALA A 57 -1.74 -10.19 -8.77
C ALA A 57 -0.38 -10.92 -8.86
N SER A 58 0.74 -10.20 -8.89
CA SER A 58 2.07 -10.81 -8.89
C SER A 58 2.37 -11.49 -7.56
N THR A 59 1.98 -10.90 -6.43
CA THR A 59 2.15 -11.51 -5.09
C THR A 59 1.43 -12.85 -5.00
N LEU A 60 0.16 -12.89 -5.43
CA LEU A 60 -0.63 -14.13 -5.47
C LEU A 60 -0.02 -15.15 -6.42
N ALA A 61 0.36 -14.74 -7.63
CA ALA A 61 0.93 -15.64 -8.64
C ALA A 61 2.26 -16.25 -8.18
N ILE A 62 3.14 -15.46 -7.56
CA ILE A 62 4.44 -15.92 -7.05
C ILE A 62 4.26 -16.82 -5.82
N THR A 63 3.31 -16.49 -4.95
CA THR A 63 2.99 -17.32 -3.78
C THR A 63 2.44 -18.67 -4.22
N LEU A 64 1.40 -18.68 -5.06
CA LEU A 64 0.80 -19.91 -5.59
C LEU A 64 1.79 -20.70 -6.46
N GLY A 65 2.63 -20.03 -7.25
CA GLY A 65 3.69 -20.67 -8.03
C GLY A 65 4.75 -21.33 -7.15
N GLY A 66 5.19 -20.64 -6.09
CA GLY A 66 6.11 -21.17 -5.09
C GLY A 66 5.53 -22.38 -4.36
N LEU A 67 4.29 -22.28 -3.89
CA LEU A 67 3.57 -23.40 -3.28
C LEU A 67 3.44 -24.58 -4.25
N THR A 68 3.06 -24.34 -5.50
CA THR A 68 2.91 -25.37 -6.54
C THR A 68 4.20 -26.15 -6.74
N LEU A 69 5.32 -25.45 -6.98
CA LEU A 69 6.61 -26.10 -7.13
C LEU A 69 7.05 -26.81 -5.84
N GLY A 70 6.72 -26.22 -4.68
CA GLY A 70 7.02 -26.80 -3.38
C GLY A 70 6.26 -28.10 -3.15
N TYR A 71 4.97 -28.15 -3.48
CA TYR A 71 4.15 -29.36 -3.39
C TYR A 71 4.70 -30.48 -4.26
N TYR A 72 5.12 -30.16 -5.49
CA TYR A 72 5.76 -31.12 -6.39
C TYR A 72 7.06 -31.69 -5.80
N LEU A 73 7.99 -30.82 -5.39
CA LEU A 73 9.27 -31.23 -4.81
C LEU A 73 9.10 -31.98 -3.47
N GLY A 74 8.18 -31.53 -2.63
CA GLY A 74 7.82 -32.19 -1.38
C GLY A 74 7.24 -33.58 -1.62
N GLY A 75 6.39 -33.73 -2.65
CA GLY A 75 5.84 -35.01 -3.09
C GLY A 75 6.95 -35.99 -3.52
N GLU A 76 7.92 -35.55 -4.30
CA GLU A 76 9.07 -36.40 -4.66
C GLU A 76 9.92 -36.76 -3.43
N TRP A 77 10.10 -35.83 -2.50
CA TRP A 77 10.87 -36.09 -1.28
C TRP A 77 10.14 -36.98 -0.27
N SER A 78 8.81 -37.06 -0.37
CA SER A 78 7.97 -37.93 0.44
C SER A 78 8.13 -39.43 0.09
N LYS A 79 8.72 -39.75 -1.06
CA LYS A 79 9.03 -41.14 -1.47
C LYS A 79 10.26 -41.72 -0.76
N LYS A 80 11.03 -40.89 -0.04
CA LYS A 80 12.26 -41.32 0.63
C LYS A 80 11.97 -42.05 1.94
N ASP A 81 12.98 -42.72 2.48
CA ASP A 81 12.87 -43.35 3.80
C ASP A 81 12.50 -42.34 4.91
N LEU A 82 11.97 -42.87 6.02
CA LEU A 82 11.47 -42.07 7.14
C LEU A 82 12.52 -41.11 7.73
N ALA A 83 13.78 -41.56 7.86
CA ALA A 83 14.84 -40.74 8.44
C ALA A 83 15.21 -39.57 7.50
N ALA A 84 15.30 -39.84 6.20
CA ALA A 84 15.54 -38.85 5.17
C ALA A 84 14.41 -37.82 5.09
N ARG A 85 13.14 -38.26 5.16
CA ARG A 85 11.97 -37.38 5.20
C ARG A 85 11.99 -36.43 6.40
N ARG A 86 12.20 -36.95 7.62
CA ARG A 86 12.32 -36.12 8.83
C ARG A 86 13.47 -35.11 8.74
N LYS A 87 14.62 -35.53 8.21
CA LYS A 87 15.79 -34.64 8.01
C LYS A 87 15.50 -33.54 6.99
N LYS A 88 14.81 -33.87 5.90
CA LYS A 88 14.38 -32.89 4.89
C LYS A 88 13.37 -31.92 5.46
N LEU A 89 12.32 -32.41 6.13
CA LEU A 89 11.32 -31.58 6.81
C LEU A 89 11.99 -30.56 7.74
N PHE A 90 12.87 -31.03 8.64
CA PHE A 90 13.58 -30.15 9.57
C PHE A 90 14.39 -29.07 8.86
N ARG A 91 15.16 -29.44 7.82
CA ARG A 91 16.00 -28.50 7.06
C ARG A 91 15.16 -27.49 6.30
N THR A 92 14.11 -27.95 5.64
CA THR A 92 13.20 -27.09 4.87
C THR A 92 12.54 -26.07 5.78
N ILE A 93 11.94 -26.51 6.90
CA ILE A 93 11.30 -25.58 7.84
C ILE A 93 12.34 -24.60 8.40
N ALA A 94 13.53 -25.07 8.78
CA ALA A 94 14.58 -24.22 9.33
C ALA A 94 15.03 -23.12 8.34
N VAL A 95 15.22 -23.48 7.06
CA VAL A 95 15.62 -22.52 6.02
C VAL A 95 14.46 -21.57 5.70
N ALA A 96 13.25 -22.09 5.47
CA ALA A 96 12.09 -21.28 5.11
C ALA A 96 11.74 -20.27 6.22
N SER A 97 11.72 -20.71 7.48
CA SER A 97 11.46 -19.82 8.62
C SER A 97 12.55 -18.77 8.82
N ALA A 98 13.83 -19.11 8.65
CA ALA A 98 14.91 -18.13 8.69
C ALA A 98 14.79 -17.09 7.56
N LEU A 99 14.42 -17.52 6.36
CA LEU A 99 14.16 -16.61 5.23
C LEU A 99 12.99 -15.66 5.54
N VAL A 100 11.91 -16.12 6.18
CA VAL A 100 10.81 -15.24 6.62
C VAL A 100 11.28 -14.20 7.64
N VAL A 101 12.12 -14.59 8.61
CA VAL A 101 12.65 -13.65 9.61
C VAL A 101 13.51 -12.56 8.96
N ILE A 102 14.33 -12.95 7.97
CA ILE A 102 15.24 -12.03 7.27
C ILE A 102 14.52 -11.27 6.14
N MET A 103 13.33 -11.72 5.74
CA MET A 103 12.55 -11.19 4.61
C MET A 103 12.43 -9.66 4.60
N PRO A 104 12.12 -8.94 5.71
CA PRO A 104 12.02 -7.48 5.68
C PRO A 104 13.35 -6.79 5.30
N VAL A 105 14.48 -7.28 5.84
CA VAL A 105 15.80 -6.72 5.55
C VAL A 105 16.22 -7.07 4.11
N TRP A 106 15.96 -8.31 3.70
CA TRP A 106 16.32 -8.80 2.37
C TRP A 106 15.49 -8.16 1.26
N ALA A 107 14.21 -7.88 1.52
CA ALA A 107 13.33 -7.21 0.58
C ALA A 107 13.80 -5.78 0.30
N ASN A 108 14.19 -4.99 1.32
CA ASN A 108 14.81 -3.67 1.12
C ASN A 108 16.06 -3.77 0.23
N PHE A 109 17.00 -4.64 0.60
CA PHE A 109 18.26 -4.83 -0.13
C PHE A 109 18.04 -5.17 -1.62
N ILE A 110 17.06 -6.02 -1.91
CA ILE A 110 16.72 -6.40 -3.29
C ILE A 110 16.06 -5.23 -4.01
N MET A 111 15.05 -4.61 -3.39
CA MET A 111 14.26 -3.56 -4.04
C MET A 111 15.11 -2.35 -4.40
N GLU A 112 16.04 -1.94 -3.54
CA GLU A 112 17.04 -0.89 -3.87
C GLU A 112 17.82 -1.19 -5.17
N ARG A 113 18.05 -2.46 -5.50
CA ARG A 113 18.82 -2.89 -6.68
C ARG A 113 17.96 -3.22 -7.89
N THR A 114 16.66 -3.30 -7.71
CA THR A 114 15.68 -3.52 -8.79
C THR A 114 14.87 -2.26 -9.08
N LEU A 115 15.13 -1.15 -8.38
CA LEU A 115 14.51 0.15 -8.60
C LEU A 115 14.80 0.71 -10.00
N ASP A 116 16.02 0.55 -10.54
CA ASP A 116 16.37 1.05 -11.88
C ASP A 116 15.78 0.18 -13.03
N MET A 117 15.11 -0.92 -12.70
CA MET A 117 14.47 -1.78 -13.70
C MET A 117 13.09 -1.22 -14.08
N ASN A 118 12.61 -1.54 -15.29
CA ASN A 118 11.22 -1.27 -15.66
C ASN A 118 10.25 -1.85 -14.60
N PHE A 119 9.18 -1.11 -14.31
CA PHE A 119 8.22 -1.40 -13.24
C PHE A 119 7.83 -2.88 -13.10
N LEU A 120 7.38 -3.53 -14.18
CA LEU A 120 6.90 -4.92 -14.12
C LEU A 120 8.05 -5.90 -13.86
N THR A 121 9.20 -5.65 -14.50
CA THR A 121 10.40 -6.49 -14.34
C THR A 121 10.95 -6.36 -12.92
N GLY A 122 11.10 -5.13 -12.40
CA GLY A 122 11.56 -4.88 -11.04
C GLY A 122 10.64 -5.51 -10.00
N LEU A 123 9.33 -5.32 -10.15
CA LEU A 123 8.30 -5.92 -9.30
C LEU A 123 8.43 -7.45 -9.23
N VAL A 124 8.40 -8.13 -10.38
CA VAL A 124 8.43 -9.60 -10.45
C VAL A 124 9.77 -10.15 -9.96
N MET A 125 10.89 -9.56 -10.39
CA MET A 125 12.23 -10.00 -9.97
C MET A 125 12.43 -9.85 -8.47
N SER A 126 11.95 -8.75 -7.88
CA SER A 126 12.04 -8.53 -6.44
C SER A 126 11.36 -9.66 -5.67
N GLN A 127 10.10 -9.95 -6.02
CA GLN A 127 9.30 -10.99 -5.36
C GLN A 127 9.86 -12.40 -5.58
N LEU A 128 10.42 -12.68 -6.77
CA LEU A 128 11.13 -13.95 -7.02
C LEU A 128 12.37 -14.13 -6.12
N MET A 129 13.00 -13.04 -5.68
CA MET A 129 14.20 -13.10 -4.87
C MET A 129 13.92 -13.09 -3.36
N PHE A 130 12.88 -12.39 -2.87
CA PHE A 130 12.58 -12.34 -1.43
C PHE A 130 11.39 -13.20 -0.98
N LEU A 131 10.32 -13.31 -1.80
CA LEU A 131 9.07 -13.96 -1.40
C LEU A 131 9.00 -15.42 -1.87
N PHE A 132 9.41 -15.70 -3.11
CA PHE A 132 9.36 -17.04 -3.67
C PHE A 132 10.15 -18.09 -2.86
N PRO A 133 11.40 -17.85 -2.40
CA PRO A 133 12.17 -18.86 -1.68
C PRO A 133 11.56 -19.38 -0.37
N PRO A 134 11.09 -18.52 0.57
CA PRO A 134 10.42 -19.02 1.78
C PRO A 134 9.12 -19.76 1.46
N ILE A 135 8.32 -19.27 0.51
CA ILE A 135 7.05 -19.89 0.11
C ILE A 135 7.26 -21.26 -0.55
N LEU A 136 8.27 -21.38 -1.42
CA LEU A 136 8.68 -22.66 -1.99
C LEU A 136 9.02 -23.66 -0.89
N GLY A 137 9.79 -23.21 0.11
CA GLY A 137 10.12 -24.02 1.28
C GLY A 137 8.88 -24.49 2.04
N MET A 138 7.92 -23.61 2.28
CA MET A 138 6.65 -23.95 2.94
C MET A 138 5.81 -24.94 2.11
N GLY A 139 5.73 -24.76 0.79
CA GLY A 139 5.07 -25.72 -0.11
C GLY A 139 5.65 -27.14 0.01
N ILE A 140 6.97 -27.28 0.22
CA ILE A 140 7.61 -28.60 0.43
C ILE A 140 7.16 -29.25 1.76
N VAL A 141 6.81 -28.47 2.78
CA VAL A 141 6.47 -28.96 4.13
C VAL A 141 5.21 -29.80 4.13
N SER A 142 4.16 -29.34 3.44
CA SER A 142 2.85 -29.99 3.44
C SER A 142 2.88 -31.48 3.00
N PRO A 143 3.42 -31.85 1.82
CA PRO A 143 3.53 -33.27 1.43
C PRO A 143 4.40 -34.11 2.37
N LEU A 144 5.45 -33.52 2.94
CA LEU A 144 6.30 -34.22 3.90
C LEU A 144 5.54 -34.53 5.20
N LEU A 145 4.77 -33.57 5.74
CA LEU A 145 3.92 -33.79 6.91
C LEU A 145 2.85 -34.86 6.65
N ILE A 146 2.18 -34.80 5.50
CA ILE A 146 1.18 -35.79 5.08
C ILE A 146 1.81 -37.19 5.05
N SER A 147 3.00 -37.32 4.46
CA SER A 147 3.67 -38.62 4.36
C SER A 147 4.10 -39.20 5.71
N LEU A 148 4.39 -38.35 6.71
CA LEU A 148 4.76 -38.79 8.06
C LEU A 148 3.53 -39.20 8.88
N LEU A 149 2.41 -38.50 8.70
CA LEU A 149 1.14 -38.81 9.36
C LEU A 149 0.41 -40.01 8.72
N GLY A 150 0.61 -40.21 7.41
CA GLY A 150 -0.10 -41.19 6.58
C GLY A 150 0.53 -42.57 6.49
N GLU A 151 1.57 -42.90 7.26
CA GLU A 151 2.30 -44.18 7.17
C GLU A 151 1.41 -45.43 7.36
N ASN A 152 0.29 -45.30 8.09
CA ASN A 152 -0.63 -46.41 8.37
C ASN A 152 -1.78 -46.51 7.34
N ASN A 153 -1.51 -46.41 6.03
CA ASN A 153 -2.49 -46.50 4.94
C ASN A 153 -3.68 -45.51 4.99
N ASN A 154 -3.50 -44.35 5.63
CA ASN A 154 -4.52 -43.31 5.78
C ASN A 154 -4.08 -41.98 5.15
N SER A 155 -3.40 -42.03 4.00
CA SER A 155 -2.83 -40.87 3.32
C SER A 155 -3.89 -39.81 2.99
N GLY A 156 -5.10 -40.21 2.57
CA GLY A 156 -6.20 -39.28 2.31
C GLY A 156 -6.68 -38.53 3.55
N LYS A 157 -6.82 -39.24 4.69
CA LYS A 157 -7.21 -38.61 5.97
C LYS A 157 -6.10 -37.71 6.51
N ALA A 158 -4.84 -38.12 6.38
CA ALA A 158 -3.69 -37.31 6.74
C ALA A 158 -3.62 -36.03 5.91
N ALA A 159 -3.84 -36.13 4.58
CA ALA A 159 -3.91 -34.98 3.69
C ALA A 159 -5.01 -34.00 4.08
N GLY A 160 -6.24 -34.49 4.26
CA GLY A 160 -7.36 -33.66 4.68
C GLY A 160 -7.10 -32.95 6.02
N LEU A 161 -6.50 -33.64 6.99
CA LEU A 161 -6.22 -33.05 8.31
C LEU A 161 -5.10 -32.00 8.25
N VAL A 162 -4.01 -32.26 7.53
CA VAL A 162 -2.91 -31.28 7.35
C VAL A 162 -3.43 -30.03 6.65
N TYR A 163 -4.16 -30.18 5.54
CA TYR A 163 -4.73 -29.03 4.84
C TYR A 163 -5.71 -28.25 5.72
N ALA A 164 -6.65 -28.92 6.40
CA ALA A 164 -7.61 -28.23 7.27
C ALA A 164 -6.91 -27.44 8.39
N VAL A 165 -5.90 -28.02 9.04
CA VAL A 165 -5.16 -27.37 10.13
C VAL A 165 -4.27 -26.22 9.63
N SER A 166 -3.56 -26.41 8.51
CA SER A 166 -2.75 -25.35 7.90
C SER A 166 -3.62 -24.19 7.43
N THR A 167 -4.73 -24.47 6.73
CA THR A 167 -5.68 -23.44 6.28
C THR A 167 -6.30 -22.69 7.47
N LEU A 168 -6.69 -23.37 8.55
CA LEU A 168 -7.22 -22.70 9.74
C LEU A 168 -6.19 -21.75 10.36
N GLY A 169 -4.92 -22.19 10.46
CA GLY A 169 -3.81 -21.34 10.91
C GLY A 169 -3.65 -20.12 10.00
N GLY A 170 -3.64 -20.34 8.69
CA GLY A 170 -3.59 -19.29 7.68
C GLY A 170 -4.71 -18.25 7.86
N VAL A 171 -5.97 -18.68 7.95
CA VAL A 171 -7.13 -17.78 8.14
C VAL A 171 -6.98 -16.93 9.40
N ILE A 172 -6.63 -17.55 10.53
CA ILE A 172 -6.43 -16.82 11.80
C ILE A 172 -5.28 -15.82 11.66
N ALA A 173 -4.17 -16.22 11.06
CA ALA A 173 -3.01 -15.37 10.87
C ALA A 173 -3.29 -14.20 9.92
N THR A 174 -4.03 -14.41 8.82
CA THR A 174 -4.42 -13.33 7.89
C THR A 174 -5.27 -12.28 8.60
N LEU A 175 -6.31 -12.71 9.34
CA LEU A 175 -7.18 -11.80 10.09
C LEU A 175 -6.41 -11.04 11.18
N LEU A 176 -5.62 -11.75 11.98
CA LEU A 176 -4.84 -11.16 13.06
C LEU A 176 -3.77 -10.19 12.53
N THR A 177 -3.06 -10.59 11.48
CA THR A 177 -1.98 -9.78 10.91
C THR A 177 -2.51 -8.57 10.18
N GLY A 178 -3.54 -8.74 9.35
CA GLY A 178 -4.15 -7.66 8.59
C GLY A 178 -4.82 -6.61 9.48
N PHE A 179 -5.67 -7.04 10.42
CA PHE A 179 -6.49 -6.11 11.21
C PHE A 179 -5.80 -5.58 12.47
N PHE A 180 -4.81 -6.29 13.03
CA PHE A 180 -4.23 -5.93 14.34
C PHE A 180 -2.71 -5.78 14.33
N LEU A 181 -1.96 -6.78 13.83
CA LEU A 181 -0.49 -6.75 13.98
C LEU A 181 0.15 -5.71 13.06
N VAL A 182 -0.23 -5.62 11.79
CA VAL A 182 0.36 -4.64 10.86
C VAL A 182 0.04 -3.20 11.27
N PRO A 183 -1.21 -2.84 11.66
CA PRO A 183 -1.51 -1.51 12.19
C PRO A 183 -0.69 -1.07 13.41
N VAL A 184 -0.41 -2.00 14.33
CA VAL A 184 0.21 -1.67 15.62
C VAL A 184 1.71 -1.86 15.62
N LEU A 185 2.20 -2.93 14.98
CA LEU A 185 3.60 -3.38 15.03
C LEU A 185 4.35 -3.16 13.70
N GLY A 186 3.67 -2.76 12.63
CA GLY A 186 4.25 -2.65 11.29
C GLY A 186 4.40 -4.01 10.58
N ILE A 187 5.10 -4.01 9.46
CA ILE A 187 5.21 -5.14 8.52
C ILE A 187 6.35 -6.09 8.92
N ALA A 188 7.47 -5.58 9.45
CA ALA A 188 8.62 -6.41 9.79
C ALA A 188 8.38 -7.33 11.01
N ILE A 189 7.79 -6.80 12.09
CA ILE A 189 7.64 -7.54 13.36
C ILE A 189 6.82 -8.84 13.20
N PRO A 190 5.66 -8.85 12.51
CA PRO A 190 4.90 -10.08 12.28
C PRO A 190 5.72 -11.18 11.60
N CYS A 191 6.55 -10.82 10.61
CA CYS A 191 7.43 -11.75 9.91
C CYS A 191 8.48 -12.36 10.86
N VAL A 192 9.13 -11.51 11.66
CA VAL A 192 10.14 -11.95 12.63
C VAL A 192 9.53 -12.87 13.68
N VAL A 193 8.34 -12.53 14.20
CA VAL A 193 7.66 -13.31 15.24
C VAL A 193 7.23 -14.68 14.70
N ILE A 194 6.54 -14.72 13.56
CA ILE A 194 6.01 -15.98 13.04
C ILE A 194 7.12 -16.91 12.54
N GLY A 195 8.14 -16.35 11.88
CA GLY A 195 9.30 -17.10 11.43
C GLY A 195 10.09 -17.66 12.62
N SER A 196 10.32 -16.87 13.66
CA SER A 196 11.00 -17.33 14.88
C SER A 196 10.21 -18.43 15.60
N LEU A 197 8.88 -18.27 15.68
CA LEU A 197 8.00 -19.27 16.29
C LEU A 197 8.05 -20.60 15.52
N LEU A 198 7.95 -20.56 14.18
CA LEU A 198 8.05 -21.75 13.34
C LEU A 198 9.43 -22.43 13.48
N PHE A 199 10.50 -21.63 13.47
CA PHE A 199 11.87 -22.12 13.65
C PHE A 199 12.08 -22.83 15.00
N LEU A 200 11.57 -22.23 16.08
CA LEU A 200 11.64 -22.79 17.42
C LEU A 200 10.87 -24.09 17.54
N LEU A 201 9.61 -24.10 17.11
CA LEU A 201 8.76 -25.29 17.14
C LEU A 201 9.39 -26.45 16.35
N ASN A 202 9.98 -26.15 15.19
CA ASN A 202 10.71 -27.11 14.39
C ASN A 202 11.85 -27.78 15.16
N ILE A 203 12.64 -27.01 15.92
CA ILE A 203 13.72 -27.56 16.75
C ILE A 203 13.17 -28.38 17.92
N PHE A 204 12.18 -27.86 18.65
CA PHE A 204 11.62 -28.57 19.82
C PHE A 204 10.99 -29.90 19.43
N ILE A 205 10.31 -29.96 18.27
CA ILE A 205 9.56 -31.15 17.84
C ILE A 205 10.47 -32.17 17.14
N LEU A 206 11.36 -31.72 16.25
CA LEU A 206 12.18 -32.63 15.45
C LEU A 206 13.59 -32.87 16.02
N ARG A 207 14.07 -32.03 16.95
CA ARG A 207 15.41 -32.14 17.58
C ARG A 207 15.41 -31.70 19.07
N PRO A 208 14.65 -32.37 19.95
CA PRO A 208 14.49 -31.95 21.36
C PRO A 208 15.80 -31.90 22.18
N GLY A 209 16.88 -32.56 21.73
CA GLY A 209 18.19 -32.58 22.40
C GLY A 209 19.15 -31.43 22.05
N LYS A 210 18.79 -30.50 21.15
CA LYS A 210 19.68 -29.40 20.70
C LYS A 210 19.18 -28.00 21.10
N LYS A 211 18.59 -27.87 22.29
CA LYS A 211 17.97 -26.63 22.79
C LYS A 211 18.94 -25.44 22.89
N ILE A 212 20.20 -25.68 23.25
CA ILE A 212 21.24 -24.64 23.34
C ILE A 212 21.58 -24.08 21.95
N VAL A 213 21.58 -24.92 20.92
CA VAL A 213 21.77 -24.50 19.53
C VAL A 213 20.56 -23.70 19.02
N ALA A 214 19.36 -24.03 19.47
CA ALA A 214 18.15 -23.24 19.18
C ALA A 214 18.26 -21.82 19.75
N ALA A 215 18.70 -21.70 21.01
CA ALA A 215 18.90 -20.41 21.67
C ALA A 215 20.00 -19.57 20.99
N GLY A 216 21.13 -20.20 20.60
CA GLY A 216 22.20 -19.54 19.85
C GLY A 216 21.78 -19.07 18.45
N LEU A 217 20.98 -19.87 17.74
CA LEU A 217 20.44 -19.48 16.42
C LEU A 217 19.36 -18.40 16.55
N LEU A 218 18.60 -18.37 17.65
CA LEU A 218 17.64 -17.29 17.90
C LEU A 218 18.33 -15.96 18.18
N LEU A 219 19.46 -15.98 18.92
CA LEU A 219 20.30 -14.81 19.16
C LEU A 219 20.85 -14.22 17.84
N LEU A 220 21.10 -15.06 16.82
CA LEU A 220 21.51 -14.62 15.47
C LEU A 220 20.35 -14.04 14.64
N LEU A 221 19.11 -14.23 15.07
CA LEU A 221 17.92 -13.65 14.44
C LEU A 221 17.52 -12.31 15.09
N LEU A 222 18.00 -12.00 16.30
CA LEU A 222 17.81 -10.71 16.98
C LEU A 222 18.37 -9.46 16.24
N PRO A 223 19.42 -9.54 15.39
CA PRO A 223 19.86 -8.41 14.58
C PRO A 223 18.76 -7.86 13.66
N SER A 224 17.79 -8.69 13.26
CA SER A 224 16.60 -8.20 12.51
C SER A 224 15.76 -7.23 13.34
N LEU A 225 15.59 -7.48 14.65
CA LEU A 225 14.92 -6.57 15.59
C LEU A 225 15.75 -5.31 15.88
N TYR A 226 17.08 -5.41 15.84
CA TYR A 226 17.97 -4.24 15.95
C TYR A 226 17.88 -3.36 14.71
N PHE A 227 17.88 -3.93 13.50
CA PHE A 227 17.70 -3.17 12.24
C PHE A 227 16.36 -2.41 12.19
N VAL A 228 15.28 -3.04 12.67
CA VAL A 228 13.96 -2.39 12.85
C VAL A 228 13.99 -1.24 13.86
N LYS A 229 14.91 -1.30 14.84
CA LYS A 229 15.06 -0.25 15.86
C LYS A 229 15.98 0.88 15.42
N THR A 230 17.03 0.60 14.64
CA THR A 230 18.03 1.60 14.19
C THR A 230 17.53 2.46 13.04
N SER A 231 16.55 2.02 12.25
CA SER A 231 15.80 2.90 11.32
C SER A 231 15.01 4.03 12.03
N ARG A 232 15.06 4.10 13.37
CA ARG A 232 14.55 5.22 14.17
C ARG A 232 15.50 6.40 14.26
N GLU A 233 16.80 6.24 13.98
CA GLU A 233 17.73 7.37 14.10
C GLU A 233 17.39 8.42 13.04
N GLU A 234 17.42 9.70 13.46
CA GLU A 234 17.24 10.85 12.57
C GLU A 234 18.19 10.65 11.39
N VAL A 235 17.66 10.58 10.17
CA VAL A 235 18.48 10.75 8.97
C VAL A 235 19.07 12.15 9.08
N ASP A 236 20.32 12.24 9.52
CA ASP A 236 21.09 13.48 9.56
C ASP A 236 21.60 13.70 8.13
N GLY A 237 20.77 14.37 7.33
CA GLY A 237 20.94 14.47 5.87
C GLY A 237 19.92 15.44 5.26
N LYS A 238 19.65 15.31 3.96
CA LYS A 238 18.71 16.18 3.24
C LYS A 238 17.28 16.14 3.80
N TYR A 239 16.87 15.03 4.39
CA TYR A 239 15.52 14.78 4.90
C TYR A 239 15.49 14.53 6.41
N LYS A 240 14.75 15.34 7.16
CA LYS A 240 14.46 15.12 8.57
C LYS A 240 13.09 14.49 8.78
N ILE A 241 13.05 13.24 9.21
CA ILE A 241 11.79 12.50 9.43
C ILE A 241 11.19 12.85 10.79
N LEU A 242 10.02 13.48 10.79
CA LEU A 242 9.30 13.90 11.99
C LEU A 242 8.28 12.87 12.49
N TYR A 243 7.78 12.07 11.55
CA TYR A 243 6.82 11.01 11.81
C TYR A 243 6.95 9.92 10.77
N HIS A 244 6.78 8.68 11.19
CA HIS A 244 6.69 7.53 10.30
C HIS A 244 5.79 6.52 11.01
N THR A 245 4.87 5.91 10.28
CA THR A 245 4.08 4.78 10.75
C THR A 245 3.70 3.91 9.57
N GLU A 246 3.37 2.66 9.87
CA GLU A 246 2.78 1.72 8.93
C GLU A 246 1.36 1.37 9.36
N GLY A 247 0.61 0.72 8.50
CA GLY A 247 -0.71 0.22 8.84
C GLY A 247 -1.47 -0.35 7.66
N MET A 248 -2.75 -0.68 7.88
CA MET A 248 -3.62 -1.29 6.86
C MET A 248 -3.66 -0.47 5.56
N MET A 249 -3.79 0.86 5.68
CA MET A 249 -3.85 1.79 4.55
C MET A 249 -2.47 2.10 3.94
N GLY A 250 -1.40 1.50 4.48
CA GLY A 250 -0.03 1.70 4.02
C GLY A 250 0.80 2.55 4.97
N GLN A 251 1.96 2.96 4.48
CA GLN A 251 2.90 3.80 5.20
C GLN A 251 2.45 5.27 5.17
N VAL A 252 2.62 5.99 6.27
CA VAL A 252 2.54 7.46 6.32
C VAL A 252 3.84 8.00 6.90
N LYS A 253 4.42 9.01 6.25
CA LYS A 253 5.65 9.68 6.68
C LYS A 253 5.47 11.19 6.64
N VAL A 254 5.96 11.90 7.65
CA VAL A 254 6.08 13.36 7.64
C VAL A 254 7.56 13.69 7.73
N MET A 255 8.05 14.51 6.81
CA MET A 255 9.45 14.92 6.77
C MET A 255 9.60 16.40 6.44
N ASP A 256 10.68 16.97 6.96
CA ASP A 256 11.17 18.29 6.59
C ASP A 256 12.38 18.15 5.66
N PHE A 257 12.55 19.07 4.73
CA PHE A 257 13.71 19.13 3.84
C PHE A 257 13.86 20.54 3.24
N THR A 258 15.06 20.89 2.81
CA THR A 258 15.28 22.16 2.11
C THR A 258 15.03 21.97 0.61
N TYR A 259 14.13 22.76 0.04
CA TYR A 259 13.81 22.76 -1.38
C TYR A 259 14.26 24.06 -2.05
N THR A 260 14.93 23.96 -3.19
CA THR A 260 15.37 25.14 -3.95
C THR A 260 14.54 25.29 -5.21
N VAL A 261 13.88 26.43 -5.38
CA VAL A 261 13.29 26.84 -6.66
C VAL A 261 13.69 28.26 -7.00
N ALA A 262 13.84 28.59 -8.28
CA ALA A 262 14.05 29.96 -8.73
C ALA A 262 15.14 30.71 -7.92
N ASN A 263 16.22 30.01 -7.56
CA ASN A 263 17.34 30.48 -6.73
C ASN A 263 16.97 30.92 -5.29
N LYS A 264 15.82 30.49 -4.77
CA LYS A 264 15.37 30.67 -3.39
C LYS A 264 15.25 29.32 -2.70
N GLN A 265 15.73 29.25 -1.47
CA GLN A 265 15.59 28.09 -0.60
C GLN A 265 14.35 28.25 0.27
N TYR A 266 13.58 27.16 0.36
CA TYR A 266 12.40 27.05 1.20
C TYR A 266 12.58 25.87 2.14
N GLU A 267 12.24 26.07 3.40
CA GLU A 267 12.14 24.99 4.37
C GLU A 267 10.79 24.30 4.15
N SER A 268 10.82 23.15 3.50
CA SER A 268 9.60 22.42 3.14
C SER A 268 9.22 21.40 4.21
N ARG A 269 7.91 21.17 4.33
CA ARG A 269 7.36 20.01 5.04
C ARG A 269 6.45 19.24 4.10
N THR A 270 6.58 17.92 4.11
CA THR A 270 5.71 17.03 3.33
C THR A 270 5.11 15.90 4.14
N MET A 271 3.91 15.49 3.74
CA MET A 271 3.31 14.21 4.09
C MET A 271 3.38 13.30 2.87
N LEU A 272 3.93 12.11 3.06
CA LEU A 272 3.95 11.03 2.09
C LEU A 272 3.05 9.89 2.55
N VAL A 273 2.37 9.26 1.58
CA VAL A 273 1.70 7.97 1.80
C VAL A 273 2.25 6.95 0.80
N ASN A 274 2.81 5.86 1.32
CA ASN A 274 3.59 4.88 0.54
C ASN A 274 4.67 5.57 -0.32
N ASN A 275 5.41 6.51 0.28
CA ASN A 275 6.39 7.40 -0.36
C ASN A 275 5.90 8.28 -1.53
N ASN A 276 4.59 8.34 -1.81
CA ASN A 276 4.03 9.29 -2.78
C ASN A 276 3.70 10.60 -2.07
N TRP A 277 3.96 11.72 -2.73
CA TRP A 277 3.63 13.05 -2.23
C TRP A 277 2.11 13.21 -2.08
N GLN A 278 1.66 13.64 -0.90
CA GLN A 278 0.24 13.88 -0.61
C GLN A 278 0.01 15.30 -0.12
N THR A 279 0.98 15.89 0.56
CA THR A 279 0.97 17.31 0.92
C THR A 279 2.39 17.83 0.91
N TRP A 280 2.58 19.03 0.39
CA TRP A 280 3.88 19.69 0.36
C TRP A 280 3.69 21.18 0.58
N VAL A 281 4.16 21.68 1.72
CA VAL A 281 3.96 23.05 2.18
C VAL A 281 5.26 23.70 2.60
N ASP A 282 5.28 25.03 2.64
CA ASP A 282 6.35 25.81 3.26
C ASP A 282 6.18 25.77 4.79
N ARG A 283 7.25 25.43 5.51
CA ARG A 283 7.25 25.37 6.97
C ARG A 283 7.12 26.76 7.60
N GLY A 284 7.58 27.80 6.92
CA GLY A 284 7.39 29.19 7.33
C GLY A 284 5.96 29.69 7.12
N ASN A 285 5.20 29.04 6.23
CA ASN A 285 3.83 29.40 5.90
C ASN A 285 3.03 28.18 5.43
N PHE A 286 2.34 27.52 6.35
CA PHE A 286 1.53 26.35 6.02
C PHE A 286 0.27 26.64 5.19
N ASP A 287 0.02 27.89 4.79
CA ASP A 287 -1.02 28.25 3.81
C ASP A 287 -0.49 28.18 2.37
N PHE A 288 0.83 28.10 2.24
CA PHE A 288 1.51 27.98 0.97
C PHE A 288 1.81 26.52 0.68
N SER A 289 1.27 26.05 -0.45
CA SER A 289 1.48 24.69 -0.97
C SER A 289 2.31 24.74 -2.26
N PHE A 290 3.24 23.79 -2.35
CA PHE A 290 4.03 23.56 -3.55
C PHE A 290 3.24 22.76 -4.60
N LEU A 291 2.18 22.06 -4.20
CA LEU A 291 1.29 21.33 -5.11
C LEU A 291 0.38 22.29 -5.89
N TYR A 292 0.49 22.29 -7.21
CA TYR A 292 -0.12 23.29 -8.08
C TYR A 292 -1.65 23.28 -8.07
N TYR A 293 -2.29 22.11 -8.01
CA TYR A 293 -3.75 21.98 -8.06
C TYR A 293 -4.44 22.78 -6.93
N THR A 294 -3.80 22.89 -5.76
CA THR A 294 -4.34 23.61 -4.59
C THR A 294 -4.56 25.10 -4.84
N ARG A 295 -3.94 25.67 -5.88
CA ARG A 295 -4.18 27.06 -6.32
C ARG A 295 -5.54 27.19 -7.01
N PHE A 296 -5.96 26.16 -7.74
CA PHE A 296 -7.27 26.11 -8.38
C PHE A 296 -8.38 26.03 -7.33
N THR A 297 -8.24 25.15 -6.33
CA THR A 297 -9.20 25.05 -5.22
C THR A 297 -9.26 26.37 -4.45
N LYS A 298 -8.11 27.02 -4.18
CA LYS A 298 -8.07 28.33 -3.52
C LYS A 298 -8.82 29.43 -4.29
N ALA A 299 -8.63 29.49 -5.61
CA ALA A 299 -9.30 30.46 -6.48
C ALA A 299 -10.83 30.34 -6.45
N VAL A 300 -11.32 29.11 -6.27
CA VAL A 300 -12.74 28.81 -6.24
C VAL A 300 -13.31 29.07 -4.85
N ILE A 301 -12.66 28.54 -3.82
CA ILE A 301 -13.10 28.71 -2.42
C ILE A 301 -13.16 30.18 -2.05
N SER A 302 -12.27 31.03 -2.57
CA SER A 302 -12.28 32.48 -2.32
C SER A 302 -13.49 33.22 -2.91
N THR A 303 -14.23 32.60 -3.84
CA THR A 303 -15.46 33.17 -4.39
C THR A 303 -16.72 32.71 -3.65
N MET A 304 -16.58 31.80 -2.68
CA MET A 304 -17.70 31.30 -1.91
C MET A 304 -18.15 32.32 -0.86
N PRO A 305 -19.47 32.52 -0.67
CA PRO A 305 -19.98 33.30 0.44
C PRO A 305 -19.54 32.73 1.79
N ALA A 306 -19.26 33.61 2.75
CA ALA A 306 -19.02 33.20 4.13
C ALA A 306 -20.26 32.48 4.68
N GLY A 307 -20.06 31.37 5.39
CA GLY A 307 -21.12 30.49 5.90
C GLY A 307 -21.66 29.47 4.88
N SER A 308 -21.09 29.42 3.67
CA SER A 308 -21.32 28.28 2.77
C SER A 308 -20.84 26.97 3.40
N ARG A 309 -21.38 25.84 2.92
CA ARG A 309 -21.00 24.51 3.41
C ARG A 309 -20.28 23.69 2.34
N ALA A 310 -19.15 23.10 2.69
CA ALA A 310 -18.37 22.22 1.83
C ALA A 310 -18.29 20.77 2.36
N LEU A 311 -18.22 19.81 1.45
CA LEU A 311 -17.81 18.43 1.73
C LEU A 311 -16.46 18.19 1.05
N LEU A 312 -15.44 17.83 1.81
CA LEU A 312 -14.13 17.46 1.29
C LEU A 312 -13.92 15.95 1.45
N ILE A 313 -13.76 15.23 0.34
CA ILE A 313 -13.51 13.78 0.34
C ILE A 313 -12.02 13.58 0.09
N GLY A 314 -11.32 13.12 1.13
CA GLY A 314 -9.88 13.04 1.26
C GLY A 314 -9.27 14.31 1.89
N LEU A 315 -8.32 14.13 2.82
CA LEU A 315 -7.78 15.23 3.64
C LEU A 315 -6.31 15.54 3.34
N GLY A 316 -5.49 14.50 3.19
CA GLY A 316 -4.04 14.62 3.21
C GLY A 316 -3.54 15.35 4.46
N GLY A 317 -2.63 16.32 4.28
CA GLY A 317 -2.16 17.23 5.32
C GLY A 317 -3.04 18.46 5.54
N GLY A 318 -4.20 18.57 4.87
CA GLY A 318 -5.21 19.58 5.18
C GLY A 318 -5.12 20.90 4.43
N THR A 319 -4.38 20.97 3.31
CA THR A 319 -4.21 22.22 2.54
C THR A 319 -5.55 22.81 2.08
N VAL A 320 -6.43 21.99 1.48
CA VAL A 320 -7.75 22.44 1.01
C VAL A 320 -8.67 22.78 2.17
N ALA A 321 -8.66 21.98 3.26
CA ALA A 321 -9.42 22.26 4.47
C ALA A 321 -9.06 23.62 5.08
N LYS A 322 -7.78 23.99 5.10
CA LYS A 322 -7.34 25.30 5.59
C LYS A 322 -7.83 26.45 4.72
N GLN A 323 -7.91 26.26 3.41
CA GLN A 323 -8.50 27.24 2.51
C GLN A 323 -10.00 27.47 2.82
N LEU A 324 -10.73 26.41 3.20
CA LEU A 324 -12.13 26.50 3.64
C LEU A 324 -12.24 27.28 4.96
N GLU A 325 -11.41 26.96 5.96
CA GLU A 325 -11.34 27.71 7.24
C GLU A 325 -11.08 29.21 7.01
N HIS A 326 -10.11 29.55 6.16
CA HIS A 326 -9.73 30.94 5.90
C HIS A 326 -10.81 31.76 5.19
N ASN A 327 -11.71 31.11 4.46
CA ASN A 327 -12.85 31.76 3.80
C ASN A 327 -14.14 31.64 4.61
N ASN A 328 -14.05 31.19 5.87
CA ASN A 328 -15.19 31.02 6.77
C ASN A 328 -16.30 30.15 6.13
N VAL A 329 -15.88 29.06 5.47
CA VAL A 329 -16.73 28.04 4.88
C VAL A 329 -16.81 26.88 5.88
N ASP A 330 -18.02 26.53 6.32
CA ASP A 330 -18.25 25.34 7.15
C ASP A 330 -17.91 24.11 6.32
N TYR A 331 -17.21 23.13 6.87
CA TYR A 331 -16.85 21.94 6.09
C TYR A 331 -16.93 20.64 6.90
N ASP A 332 -17.32 19.58 6.20
CA ASP A 332 -17.20 18.21 6.65
C ASP A 332 -16.11 17.54 5.81
N VAL A 333 -15.22 16.77 6.44
CA VAL A 333 -14.20 15.96 5.75
C VAL A 333 -14.56 14.48 5.87
N VAL A 334 -14.31 13.71 4.81
CA VAL A 334 -14.37 12.25 4.84
C VAL A 334 -13.01 11.70 4.47
N GLU A 335 -12.37 10.98 5.39
CA GLU A 335 -11.03 10.44 5.21
C GLU A 335 -11.02 8.96 5.61
N ILE A 336 -10.50 8.11 4.73
CA ILE A 336 -10.47 6.66 4.95
C ILE A 336 -9.38 6.28 5.97
N ASP A 337 -8.28 7.03 6.02
CA ASP A 337 -7.18 6.82 6.95
C ASP A 337 -7.23 7.78 8.14
N GLY A 338 -7.79 7.28 9.25
CA GLY A 338 -7.94 8.06 10.48
C GLY A 338 -6.65 8.56 11.12
N ARG A 339 -5.47 8.16 10.62
CA ARG A 339 -4.18 8.75 11.04
C ARG A 339 -4.00 10.17 10.51
N LEU A 340 -4.53 10.48 9.32
CA LEU A 340 -4.27 11.74 8.62
C LEU A 340 -4.79 12.99 9.34
N PRO A 341 -6.03 13.05 9.88
CA PRO A 341 -6.50 14.25 10.58
C PRO A 341 -5.63 14.60 11.80
N MET A 342 -5.19 13.61 12.57
CA MET A 342 -4.29 13.83 13.70
C MET A 342 -2.93 14.41 13.25
N LEU A 343 -2.42 13.96 12.09
CA LEU A 343 -1.15 14.44 11.54
C LEU A 343 -1.29 15.83 10.91
N ALA A 344 -2.43 16.13 10.27
CA ALA A 344 -2.75 17.44 9.73
C ALA A 344 -2.75 18.51 10.83
N GLU A 345 -3.37 18.23 11.98
CA GLU A 345 -3.32 19.14 13.15
C GLU A 345 -1.89 19.27 13.69
N LYS A 346 -1.23 18.14 13.95
CA LYS A 346 0.06 18.11 14.63
C LYS A 346 1.20 18.73 13.82
N TYR A 347 1.23 18.47 12.51
CA TYR A 347 2.39 18.80 11.66
C TYR A 347 2.13 19.87 10.61
N PHE A 348 0.87 20.13 10.24
CA PHE A 348 0.51 21.06 9.16
C PHE A 348 -0.34 22.25 9.63
N GLY A 349 -0.64 22.33 10.93
CA GLY A 349 -1.31 23.48 11.54
C GLY A 349 -2.76 23.68 11.11
N LEU A 350 -3.44 22.63 10.63
CA LEU A 350 -4.88 22.64 10.46
C LEU A 350 -5.55 22.63 11.84
N LYS A 351 -6.64 23.37 12.03
CA LYS A 351 -7.40 23.35 13.29
C LYS A 351 -8.60 22.42 13.14
N HIS A 352 -9.06 21.84 14.25
CA HIS A 352 -10.28 21.02 14.30
C HIS A 352 -10.37 19.90 13.24
N ALA A 353 -9.24 19.41 12.71
CA ALA A 353 -9.25 18.40 11.68
C ALA A 353 -9.89 17.11 12.20
N VAL A 354 -9.57 16.69 13.43
CA VAL A 354 -10.15 15.47 14.02
C VAL A 354 -11.65 15.64 14.25
N GLU A 355 -12.10 16.82 14.66
CA GLU A 355 -13.52 17.13 14.89
C GLU A 355 -14.32 17.18 13.59
N ASN A 356 -13.76 17.79 12.55
CA ASN A 356 -14.41 17.98 11.25
C ASN A 356 -14.29 16.77 10.32
N THR A 357 -13.56 15.71 10.72
CA THR A 357 -13.33 14.53 9.87
C THR A 357 -14.12 13.31 10.33
N VAL A 358 -14.90 12.76 9.41
CA VAL A 358 -15.54 11.45 9.54
C VAL A 358 -14.60 10.39 8.97
N ILE A 359 -14.22 9.40 9.77
CA ILE A 359 -13.40 8.28 9.31
C ILE A 359 -14.29 7.26 8.61
N ASP A 360 -14.33 7.31 7.28
CA ASP A 360 -15.19 6.48 6.45
C ASP A 360 -14.67 6.40 5.00
N ASP A 361 -15.15 5.42 4.24
CA ASP A 361 -14.98 5.42 2.80
C ASP A 361 -15.87 6.51 2.16
N GLY A 362 -15.30 7.31 1.25
CA GLY A 362 -16.01 8.42 0.62
C GLY A 362 -17.30 8.01 -0.09
N ARG A 363 -17.34 6.84 -0.72
CA ARG A 363 -18.52 6.34 -1.43
C ARG A 363 -19.59 5.89 -0.45
N HIS A 364 -19.18 5.21 0.63
CA HIS A 364 -20.09 4.86 1.72
C HIS A 364 -20.72 6.12 2.32
N TYR A 365 -19.91 7.13 2.65
CA TYR A 365 -20.42 8.42 3.17
C TYR A 365 -21.39 9.09 2.20
N ILE A 366 -21.06 9.18 0.91
CA ILE A 366 -21.95 9.73 -0.13
C ILE A 366 -23.32 9.04 -0.12
N ASN A 367 -23.37 7.73 0.13
CA ASN A 367 -24.61 6.95 0.13
C ASN A 367 -25.49 7.21 1.36
N VAL A 368 -24.88 7.37 2.53
CA VAL A 368 -25.59 7.48 3.82
C VAL A 368 -25.82 8.92 4.27
N CYS A 369 -25.07 9.87 3.73
CA CYS A 369 -25.17 11.28 4.10
C CYS A 369 -26.54 11.87 3.74
N LYS A 370 -27.05 12.72 4.64
CA LYS A 370 -28.31 13.46 4.48
C LYS A 370 -28.12 14.98 4.46
N LYS A 371 -26.89 15.45 4.66
CA LYS A 371 -26.54 16.87 4.65
C LYS A 371 -26.55 17.41 3.21
N LYS A 372 -26.60 18.73 3.10
CA LYS A 372 -26.54 19.47 1.84
C LYS A 372 -25.32 20.40 1.82
N TYR A 373 -24.70 20.53 0.65
CA TYR A 373 -23.45 21.26 0.45
C TYR A 373 -23.55 22.20 -0.76
N ASP A 374 -22.85 23.34 -0.66
CA ASP A 374 -22.64 24.30 -1.74
C ASP A 374 -21.42 23.92 -2.58
N LEU A 375 -20.46 23.22 -1.98
CA LEU A 375 -19.29 22.68 -2.67
C LEU A 375 -19.00 21.25 -2.20
N ILE A 376 -18.74 20.35 -3.13
CA ILE A 376 -18.20 19.04 -2.84
C ILE A 376 -16.87 18.92 -3.57
N ILE A 377 -15.78 18.58 -2.88
CA ILE A 377 -14.44 18.41 -3.45
C ILE A 377 -14.05 16.95 -3.30
N ILE A 378 -13.70 16.30 -4.40
CA ILE A 378 -13.13 14.97 -4.45
C ILE A 378 -11.62 15.12 -4.67
N ASP A 379 -10.86 15.00 -3.59
CA ASP A 379 -9.39 15.06 -3.49
C ASP A 379 -8.92 13.79 -2.76
N ALA A 380 -9.11 12.65 -3.42
CA ALA A 380 -8.86 11.32 -2.86
C ALA A 380 -7.78 10.56 -3.64
N LEU A 381 -6.85 11.29 -4.25
CA LEU A 381 -5.78 10.73 -5.07
C LEU A 381 -4.63 10.21 -4.21
N LEU A 382 -4.40 8.90 -4.26
CA LEU A 382 -3.28 8.27 -3.57
C LEU A 382 -2.18 7.88 -4.56
N GLY A 383 -1.31 8.84 -4.91
CA GLY A 383 -0.31 8.66 -5.96
C GLY A 383 -0.98 8.27 -7.29
N ASP A 384 -0.67 7.07 -7.79
CA ASP A 384 -1.24 6.51 -9.03
C ASP A 384 -2.67 5.93 -8.88
N LYS A 385 -3.29 6.03 -7.70
CA LYS A 385 -4.61 5.46 -7.45
C LYS A 385 -5.70 6.52 -7.40
N VAL A 386 -6.54 6.48 -8.42
CA VAL A 386 -7.85 7.14 -8.44
C VAL A 386 -8.92 6.14 -8.00
N PRO A 387 -9.68 6.39 -6.91
CA PRO A 387 -10.78 5.52 -6.50
C PRO A 387 -11.93 5.54 -7.50
N SER A 388 -11.97 4.56 -8.41
CA SER A 388 -12.93 4.50 -9.52
C SER A 388 -14.39 4.48 -9.06
N HIS A 389 -14.68 3.91 -7.88
CA HIS A 389 -16.00 3.88 -7.28
C HIS A 389 -16.53 5.25 -6.83
N LEU A 390 -15.66 6.26 -6.66
CA LEU A 390 -16.08 7.65 -6.43
C LEU A 390 -16.48 8.36 -7.72
N LEU A 391 -16.03 7.87 -8.87
CA LEU A 391 -16.13 8.54 -10.18
C LEU A 391 -17.11 7.86 -11.14
N SER A 392 -18.02 7.04 -10.63
CA SER A 392 -19.05 6.35 -11.41
C SER A 392 -20.30 7.22 -11.65
N VAL A 393 -21.12 6.85 -12.64
CA VAL A 393 -22.44 7.47 -12.87
C VAL A 393 -23.29 7.43 -11.60
N GLU A 394 -23.28 6.31 -10.88
CA GLU A 394 -24.04 6.10 -9.66
C GLU A 394 -23.56 7.01 -8.52
N SER A 395 -22.24 7.21 -8.41
CA SER A 395 -21.64 8.15 -7.47
C SER A 395 -22.04 9.58 -7.76
N PHE A 396 -21.83 10.06 -8.98
CA PHE A 396 -22.25 11.39 -9.39
C PHE A 396 -23.77 11.58 -9.25
N THR A 397 -24.56 10.56 -9.59
CA THR A 397 -26.02 10.63 -9.42
C THR A 397 -26.42 10.82 -7.97
N LYS A 398 -25.76 10.12 -7.05
CA LYS A 398 -25.99 10.29 -5.61
C LYS A 398 -25.49 11.65 -5.10
N LEU A 399 -24.36 12.15 -5.59
CA LEU A 399 -23.82 13.47 -5.23
C LEU A 399 -24.81 14.60 -5.53
N LYS A 400 -25.61 14.52 -6.61
CA LYS A 400 -26.68 15.50 -6.87
C LYS A 400 -27.65 15.64 -5.70
N THR A 401 -27.92 14.54 -4.98
CA THR A 401 -28.80 14.54 -3.82
C THR A 401 -28.19 15.22 -2.60
N LEU A 402 -26.88 15.45 -2.59
CA LEU A 402 -26.15 16.16 -1.53
C LEU A 402 -25.89 17.63 -1.88
N LEU A 403 -26.16 18.07 -3.10
CA LEU A 403 -25.96 19.46 -3.51
C LEU A 403 -27.18 20.34 -3.18
N ASN A 404 -26.90 21.60 -2.85
CA ASN A 404 -27.84 22.71 -2.97
C ASN A 404 -28.07 23.07 -4.46
N PRO A 405 -29.12 23.85 -4.80
CA PRO A 405 -29.46 24.14 -6.21
C PRO A 405 -28.32 24.74 -7.05
N ASP A 406 -27.52 25.63 -6.46
CA ASP A 406 -26.33 26.23 -7.09
C ASP A 406 -25.02 25.59 -6.64
N GLY A 407 -25.12 24.44 -5.98
CA GLY A 407 -23.99 23.69 -5.47
C GLY A 407 -23.16 23.08 -6.59
N LYS A 408 -21.86 22.91 -6.32
CA LYS A 408 -20.88 22.51 -7.33
C LYS A 408 -20.04 21.34 -6.86
N VAL A 409 -19.54 20.53 -7.79
CA VAL A 409 -18.63 19.42 -7.50
C VAL A 409 -17.31 19.65 -8.19
N PHE A 410 -16.25 19.46 -7.44
CA PHE A 410 -14.87 19.62 -7.83
C PHE A 410 -14.22 18.25 -7.79
N VAL A 411 -13.60 17.86 -8.89
CA VAL A 411 -12.88 16.59 -8.94
C VAL A 411 -11.47 16.87 -9.39
N GLU A 412 -10.52 16.56 -8.52
CA GLU A 412 -9.13 16.44 -8.93
C GLU A 412 -8.95 15.08 -9.61
N PHE A 413 -8.41 15.09 -10.83
CA PHE A 413 -8.23 13.88 -11.60
C PHE A 413 -6.91 13.89 -12.36
N ASP A 414 -6.07 12.92 -12.03
CA ASP A 414 -4.79 12.67 -12.69
C ASP A 414 -4.98 11.82 -13.96
N GLY A 415 -4.93 12.46 -15.12
CA GLY A 415 -5.08 11.79 -16.42
C GLY A 415 -4.62 12.64 -17.59
N ILE A 416 -4.29 12.00 -18.71
CA ILE A 416 -3.78 12.67 -19.91
C ILE A 416 -4.97 13.16 -20.76
N PRO A 417 -4.99 14.40 -21.25
CA PRO A 417 -6.14 14.90 -22.00
C PRO A 417 -6.23 14.41 -23.46
N ASP A 418 -5.09 14.21 -24.12
CA ASP A 418 -5.02 13.98 -25.57
C ASP A 418 -4.57 12.57 -25.96
N GLY A 419 -4.76 12.24 -27.23
CA GLY A 419 -4.35 10.96 -27.81
C GLY A 419 -5.14 9.74 -27.32
N SER A 420 -4.58 8.55 -27.56
CA SER A 420 -5.12 7.27 -27.08
C SER A 420 -4.97 7.10 -25.57
N GLU A 421 -4.08 7.86 -24.92
CA GLU A 421 -3.87 7.82 -23.48
C GLU A 421 -4.94 8.63 -22.72
N GLY A 422 -5.65 9.54 -23.41
CA GLY A 422 -6.73 10.33 -22.83
C GLY A 422 -8.11 9.67 -22.77
N ILE A 423 -8.18 8.35 -22.97
CA ILE A 423 -9.44 7.61 -22.84
C ILE A 423 -10.02 7.77 -21.42
N ALA A 424 -9.19 7.77 -20.38
CA ALA A 424 -9.65 7.93 -19.00
C ALA A 424 -10.34 9.29 -18.77
N GLN A 425 -9.74 10.38 -19.26
CA GLN A 425 -10.33 11.73 -19.19
C GLN A 425 -11.66 11.80 -19.97
N LYS A 426 -11.68 11.27 -21.20
CA LYS A 426 -12.89 11.26 -22.03
C LYS A 426 -14.01 10.42 -21.40
N ALA A 427 -13.67 9.27 -20.82
CA ALA A 427 -14.61 8.42 -20.11
C ALA A 427 -15.20 9.12 -18.87
N LEU A 428 -14.37 9.82 -18.08
CA LEU A 428 -14.86 10.61 -16.94
C LEU A 428 -15.80 11.73 -17.40
N ALA A 429 -15.42 12.48 -18.44
CA ALA A 429 -16.26 13.54 -19.02
C ALA A 429 -17.63 13.01 -19.49
N ASN A 430 -17.67 11.85 -20.13
CA ASN A 430 -18.92 11.19 -20.52
C ASN A 430 -19.73 10.73 -19.31
N THR A 431 -19.06 10.21 -18.29
CA THR A 431 -19.69 9.74 -17.05
C THR A 431 -20.41 10.87 -16.35
N VAL A 432 -19.75 12.02 -16.22
CA VAL A 432 -20.30 13.26 -15.68
C VAL A 432 -21.51 13.74 -16.50
N LYS A 433 -21.39 13.78 -17.83
CA LYS A 433 -22.51 14.11 -18.74
C LYS A 433 -23.68 13.15 -18.57
N LYS A 434 -23.41 11.84 -18.51
CA LYS A 434 -24.44 10.79 -18.36
C LYS A 434 -25.15 10.90 -17.01
N ALA A 435 -24.43 11.28 -15.96
CA ALA A 435 -25.00 11.59 -14.65
C ALA A 435 -25.84 12.88 -14.63
N GLY A 436 -25.83 13.66 -15.72
CA GLY A 436 -26.66 14.86 -15.91
C GLY A 436 -26.03 16.15 -15.37
N TYR A 437 -24.70 16.21 -15.30
CA TYR A 437 -23.98 17.44 -14.96
C TYR A 437 -23.56 18.21 -16.20
N TYR A 438 -23.55 19.54 -16.10
CA TYR A 438 -22.74 20.39 -16.95
C TYR A 438 -21.33 20.46 -16.36
N TYR A 439 -20.30 20.43 -17.21
CA TYR A 439 -18.92 20.49 -16.74
C TYR A 439 -18.04 21.46 -17.54
N ARG A 440 -16.99 21.93 -16.88
CA ARG A 440 -15.79 22.50 -17.50
C ARG A 440 -14.56 21.84 -16.90
N THR A 441 -13.48 21.83 -17.67
CA THR A 441 -12.20 21.23 -17.29
C THR A 441 -11.10 22.26 -17.36
N TYR A 442 -10.20 22.21 -16.38
CA TYR A 442 -9.11 23.16 -16.22
C TYR A 442 -7.81 22.42 -15.97
N THR A 443 -6.72 22.90 -16.57
CA THR A 443 -5.38 22.39 -16.31
C THR A 443 -4.71 23.22 -15.21
N ILE A 444 -3.65 22.69 -14.60
CA ILE A 444 -2.90 23.40 -13.55
C ILE A 444 -1.96 24.50 -14.08
N LEU A 445 -1.65 24.50 -15.38
CA LEU A 445 -0.76 25.47 -16.02
C LEU A 445 -1.33 25.88 -17.40
N PRO A 446 -1.45 27.19 -17.69
CA PRO A 446 -2.09 27.66 -18.92
C PRO A 446 -1.35 27.14 -20.15
N GLY A 447 -2.10 26.61 -21.13
CA GLY A 447 -1.54 26.13 -22.40
C GLY A 447 -0.68 24.86 -22.29
N THR A 448 -0.70 24.16 -21.15
CA THR A 448 -0.06 22.85 -21.00
C THR A 448 -1.09 21.74 -20.91
N PHE A 449 -0.77 20.59 -21.51
CA PHE A 449 -1.56 19.36 -21.45
C PHE A 449 -0.93 18.39 -20.44
N LYS A 450 -0.76 18.86 -19.20
CA LYS A 450 -0.22 18.05 -18.11
C LYS A 450 -1.32 17.21 -17.43
N TYR A 451 -0.88 16.33 -16.54
CA TYR A 451 -1.66 15.24 -15.98
C TYR A 451 -2.77 15.67 -15.00
N ASP A 452 -2.57 16.75 -14.24
CA ASP A 452 -3.56 17.19 -13.25
C ASP A 452 -4.65 18.04 -13.90
N ILE A 453 -5.87 17.49 -13.95
CA ILE A 453 -7.04 18.14 -14.53
C ILE A 453 -8.12 18.28 -13.47
N MET A 454 -8.62 19.51 -13.32
CA MET A 454 -9.72 19.83 -12.41
C MET A 454 -11.02 19.85 -13.19
N TYR A 455 -11.98 19.02 -12.76
CA TYR A 455 -13.36 19.08 -13.23
C TYR A 455 -14.18 19.95 -12.32
N VAL A 456 -14.97 20.81 -12.95
CA VAL A 456 -15.97 21.63 -12.27
C VAL A 456 -17.34 21.23 -12.80
N LEU A 457 -18.18 20.69 -11.91
CA LEU A 457 -19.48 20.14 -12.25
C LEU A 457 -20.60 20.97 -11.61
N THR A 458 -21.67 21.18 -12.36
CA THR A 458 -22.83 21.97 -11.92
C THR A 458 -24.14 21.34 -12.40
N LEU A 459 -25.24 21.60 -11.68
CA LEU A 459 -26.57 21.08 -12.00
C LEU A 459 -27.30 21.90 -13.09
N ASN A 460 -26.85 23.14 -13.30
CA ASN A 460 -27.40 24.07 -14.28
C ASN A 460 -26.28 24.51 -15.24
N ASN A 461 -26.60 25.33 -16.23
CA ASN A 461 -25.61 25.80 -17.20
C ASN A 461 -24.63 26.85 -16.62
N ASN A 462 -24.72 27.20 -15.34
CA ASN A 462 -23.82 28.14 -14.66
C ASN A 462 -22.51 27.46 -14.24
N THR A 463 -21.80 26.93 -15.23
CA THR A 463 -20.46 26.33 -15.07
C THR A 463 -19.34 27.36 -14.94
N SER A 464 -19.64 28.65 -15.08
CA SER A 464 -18.61 29.68 -15.20
C SER A 464 -17.98 29.99 -13.84
N TYR A 465 -16.66 29.79 -13.78
CA TYR A 465 -15.76 30.39 -12.80
C TYR A 465 -14.90 31.47 -13.44
N ASP A 466 -15.38 32.13 -14.49
CA ASP A 466 -14.58 33.11 -15.24
C ASP A 466 -14.19 34.31 -14.36
N SER A 467 -14.99 34.60 -13.32
CA SER A 467 -14.71 35.63 -12.30
C SER A 467 -13.69 35.20 -11.24
N ALA A 468 -13.48 33.90 -11.05
CA ALA A 468 -12.46 33.40 -10.14
C ALA A 468 -11.06 33.62 -10.74
N GLN A 469 -10.12 33.99 -9.88
CA GLN A 469 -8.75 34.27 -10.26
C GLN A 469 -7.79 33.39 -9.47
N THR A 470 -6.76 32.87 -10.13
CA THR A 470 -5.64 32.24 -9.45
C THR A 470 -4.97 33.27 -8.54
N VAL A 471 -4.61 32.84 -7.34
CA VAL A 471 -3.96 33.69 -6.36
C VAL A 471 -2.48 33.80 -6.70
N ALA A 472 -1.95 35.04 -6.75
CA ALA A 472 -0.53 35.26 -6.93
C ALA A 472 0.25 34.84 -5.68
N ASP A 473 1.37 34.14 -5.87
CA ASP A 473 2.27 33.72 -4.80
C ASP A 473 3.73 33.71 -5.28
N SER A 474 4.66 33.28 -4.41
CA SER A 474 6.10 33.29 -4.71
C SER A 474 6.51 32.37 -5.86
N TYR A 475 5.70 31.36 -6.19
CA TYR A 475 5.91 30.43 -7.32
C TYR A 475 5.15 30.88 -8.57
N PHE A 476 4.02 31.54 -8.38
CA PHE A 476 3.15 32.02 -9.46
C PHE A 476 2.86 33.51 -9.24
N PRO A 477 3.77 34.42 -9.66
CA PRO A 477 3.69 35.83 -9.30
C PRO A 477 2.58 36.61 -10.01
N ILE A 478 1.71 35.95 -10.78
CA ILE A 478 0.71 36.59 -11.64
C ILE A 478 -0.68 36.02 -11.31
N ALA A 479 -1.59 36.86 -10.85
CA ALA A 479 -3.01 36.51 -10.75
C ALA A 479 -3.62 36.45 -12.17
N GLN A 480 -4.25 35.33 -12.52
CA GLN A 480 -4.85 35.12 -13.83
C GLN A 480 -6.29 34.60 -13.68
N SER A 481 -7.18 34.96 -14.62
CA SER A 481 -8.51 34.36 -14.67
C SER A 481 -8.42 32.86 -14.93
N LEU A 482 -9.23 32.07 -14.24
CA LEU A 482 -9.32 30.62 -14.45
C LEU A 482 -9.69 30.25 -15.89
N LYS A 483 -10.33 31.15 -16.64
CA LYS A 483 -10.63 30.97 -18.05
C LYS A 483 -9.39 30.66 -18.91
N LYS A 484 -8.21 31.17 -18.53
CA LYS A 484 -6.95 30.88 -19.25
C LYS A 484 -6.45 29.44 -19.07
N PHE A 485 -6.95 28.76 -18.05
CA PHE A 485 -6.64 27.37 -17.73
C PHE A 485 -7.70 26.41 -18.27
N GLU A 486 -8.80 26.94 -18.80
CA GLU A 486 -9.87 26.14 -19.36
C GLU A 486 -9.37 25.38 -20.59
N MET A 487 -9.63 24.08 -20.60
CA MET A 487 -9.23 23.18 -21.67
C MET A 487 -10.46 22.36 -22.08
N PRO A 488 -11.02 22.58 -23.28
CA PRO A 488 -12.16 21.81 -23.74
C PRO A 488 -11.76 20.37 -24.02
N LEU A 489 -12.50 19.41 -23.48
CA LEU A 489 -12.37 18.00 -23.81
C LEU A 489 -13.36 17.62 -24.92
N ASN A 490 -12.83 17.23 -26.08
CA ASN A 490 -13.62 16.55 -27.11
C ASN A 490 -13.70 15.05 -26.77
N SER A 491 -14.92 14.54 -26.68
CA SER A 491 -15.16 13.13 -26.38
C SER A 491 -15.67 12.42 -27.62
N ASP A 492 -14.75 11.82 -28.35
CA ASP A 492 -15.06 10.92 -29.47
C ASP A 492 -15.22 9.45 -29.02
N VAL A 493 -15.15 9.22 -27.70
CA VAL A 493 -15.21 7.89 -27.07
C VAL A 493 -16.59 7.75 -26.43
N GLU A 494 -17.25 6.59 -26.52
CA GLU A 494 -18.59 6.37 -25.92
C GLU A 494 -18.54 5.82 -24.47
N THR A 495 -17.34 5.49 -24.00
CA THR A 495 -17.16 4.81 -22.70
C THR A 495 -17.61 5.68 -21.53
N VAL A 496 -18.23 5.02 -20.56
CA VAL A 496 -18.73 5.57 -19.30
C VAL A 496 -18.29 4.65 -18.16
N ILE A 497 -17.98 5.23 -17.01
CA ILE A 497 -17.57 4.55 -15.78
C ILE A 497 -18.85 4.31 -14.95
N THR A 498 -19.15 3.06 -14.65
CA THR A 498 -20.27 2.67 -13.78
C THR A 498 -19.76 1.77 -12.67
N ASP A 499 -20.53 1.62 -11.59
CA ASP A 499 -20.20 0.70 -10.49
C ASP A 499 -19.97 -0.74 -11.01
N ASP A 500 -20.78 -1.17 -12.00
CA ASP A 500 -20.67 -2.50 -12.63
C ASP A 500 -19.58 -2.59 -13.71
N ASN A 501 -18.97 -1.47 -14.12
CA ASN A 501 -17.89 -1.42 -15.11
C ASN A 501 -16.78 -0.44 -14.68
N PRO A 502 -15.94 -0.83 -13.69
CA PRO A 502 -14.83 -0.02 -13.17
C PRO A 502 -13.62 -0.05 -14.13
N SER A 503 -13.85 0.25 -15.40
CA SER A 503 -12.84 0.25 -16.47
C SER A 503 -11.81 1.38 -16.36
N LEU A 504 -12.02 2.34 -15.45
CA LEU A 504 -11.12 3.47 -15.23
C LEU A 504 -9.67 3.03 -14.95
N ASP A 505 -9.49 2.01 -14.11
CA ASP A 505 -8.15 1.50 -13.78
C ASP A 505 -7.42 0.94 -15.01
N TYR A 506 -8.16 0.33 -15.93
CA TYR A 506 -7.61 -0.19 -17.18
C TYR A 506 -7.18 0.95 -18.10
N PHE A 507 -7.98 2.01 -18.23
CA PHE A 507 -7.65 3.17 -19.07
C PHE A 507 -6.50 4.00 -18.50
N LEU A 508 -6.37 4.04 -17.17
CA LEU A 508 -5.27 4.74 -16.51
C LEU A 508 -3.97 3.94 -16.52
N ARG A 509 -3.94 2.69 -17.01
CA ARG A 509 -2.75 1.82 -16.92
C ARG A 509 -1.45 2.51 -17.33
N GLU A 510 -1.39 3.03 -18.55
CA GLU A 510 -0.16 3.65 -19.08
C GLU A 510 0.23 4.88 -18.25
N ARG A 511 -0.75 5.68 -17.83
CA ARG A 511 -0.51 6.83 -16.95
C ARG A 511 0.06 6.41 -15.59
N LYS A 512 -0.49 5.34 -14.98
CA LYS A 512 -0.01 4.81 -13.70
C LYS A 512 1.42 4.29 -13.82
N LEU A 513 1.72 3.57 -14.89
CA LEU A 513 3.09 3.10 -15.17
C LEU A 513 4.05 4.27 -15.36
N ALA A 514 3.69 5.27 -16.17
CA ALA A 514 4.51 6.47 -16.37
C ALA A 514 4.70 7.28 -15.07
N PHE A 515 3.66 7.42 -14.24
CA PHE A 515 3.77 8.03 -12.92
C PHE A 515 4.79 7.29 -12.06
N ARG A 516 4.71 5.95 -12.03
CA ARG A 516 5.60 5.12 -11.23
C ARG A 516 7.04 5.19 -11.71
N GLU A 517 7.28 5.14 -13.01
CA GLU A 517 8.63 5.28 -13.56
C GLU A 517 9.22 6.66 -13.25
N ALA A 518 8.43 7.74 -13.33
CA ALA A 518 8.88 9.08 -12.96
C ALA A 518 9.22 9.18 -11.46
N GLU A 519 8.33 8.73 -10.57
CA GLU A 519 8.56 8.73 -9.12
C GLU A 519 9.76 7.87 -8.72
N MET A 520 9.93 6.70 -9.36
CA MET A 520 11.07 5.80 -9.12
C MET A 520 12.40 6.49 -9.46
N ASN A 521 12.47 7.17 -10.60
CA ASN A 521 13.69 7.81 -11.09
C ASN A 521 14.00 9.15 -10.38
N GLU A 522 12.99 9.91 -9.96
CA GLU A 522 13.20 11.27 -9.42
C GLU A 522 13.23 11.33 -7.89
N HIS A 523 12.38 10.55 -7.21
CA HIS A 523 12.13 10.72 -5.78
C HIS A 523 12.54 9.51 -4.95
N LEU A 524 12.20 8.30 -5.39
CA LEU A 524 12.51 7.10 -4.61
C LEU A 524 14.01 6.78 -4.63
N GLN A 525 14.71 7.07 -5.72
CA GLN A 525 16.17 6.94 -5.79
C GLN A 525 16.84 7.93 -4.83
N ASP A 526 16.43 9.20 -4.82
CA ASP A 526 16.96 10.22 -3.90
C ASP A 526 16.67 9.88 -2.43
N PHE A 527 15.50 9.34 -2.11
CA PHE A 527 15.21 8.81 -0.76
C PHE A 527 16.14 7.65 -0.38
N THR A 528 16.42 6.76 -1.32
CA THR A 528 17.33 5.62 -1.07
C THR A 528 18.76 6.10 -0.85
N ASP A 529 19.25 7.01 -1.68
CA ASP A 529 20.60 7.58 -1.62
C ASP A 529 20.84 8.36 -0.32
N GLU A 530 19.81 9.07 0.16
CA GLU A 530 19.83 9.82 1.43
C GLU A 530 19.51 8.94 2.65
N GLY A 531 19.32 7.62 2.48
CA GLY A 531 19.09 6.69 3.58
C GLY A 531 17.71 6.83 4.26
N VAL A 532 16.72 7.39 3.56
CA VAL A 532 15.34 7.49 4.04
C VAL A 532 14.73 6.07 4.10
N PRO A 533 14.28 5.59 5.27
CA PRO A 533 13.71 4.25 5.40
C PRO A 533 12.42 4.10 4.57
N MET A 534 12.39 3.07 3.74
CA MET A 534 11.27 2.79 2.84
C MET A 534 10.11 2.09 3.54
N PHE A 535 10.39 1.27 4.55
CA PHE A 535 9.41 0.70 5.50
C PHE A 535 10.08 0.41 6.86
N ARG A 536 9.30 0.02 7.87
CA ARG A 536 9.72 -0.28 9.25
C ARG A 536 9.89 -1.76 9.53
#